data_AF-A0A1H7GH87-F1
#
_entry.id   AF-A0A1H7GH87-F1
#
_cell.length_a   1.000
_cell.length_b   1.000
_cell.length_c   1.000
_cell.angle_alpha   90.00
_cell.angle_beta   90.00
_cell.angle_gamma   90.00
#
_symmetry.space_group_name_H-M   'P 1'
#
loop_
_entity.id
_entity.type
_entity.pdbx_description
1 polymer ?
#
loop_
_entity_poly.entity_id
_entity_poly.type
_entity_poly.pdbx_seq_one_letter_code
_entity_poly.pdbx_strand_id
1 'polypeptide(L)' 'MDAVEAGQSFTVTRDGHQIGELIPLKRRRRFVPRAEFAAMSQGAPDISLETFRADQDATAAQETDDPYAR' A
#
# COMPACT_ATOMS: atom_id res chain seq x y z
N MET A 1 -24.06 2.86 9.96
CA MET A 1 -23.09 2.79 8.83
C MET A 1 -22.05 1.67 9.05
N ASP A 2 -22.13 1.00 10.19
CA ASP A 2 -21.14 0.09 10.76
C ASP A 2 -20.85 -1.12 9.86
N ALA A 3 -21.87 -1.62 9.16
CA ALA A 3 -21.70 -2.71 8.19
C ALA A 3 -20.76 -2.33 7.03
N VAL A 4 -20.85 -1.09 6.55
CA VAL A 4 -19.96 -0.56 5.50
C VAL A 4 -18.58 -0.31 6.06
N GLU A 5 -18.48 0.22 7.28
CA GLU A 5 -17.20 0.33 7.98
C GLU A 5 -16.53 -1.03 8.20
N ALA A 6 -17.32 -2.08 8.43
CA ALA A 6 -16.88 -3.47 8.55
C ALA A 6 -16.57 -4.14 7.20
N GLY A 7 -16.74 -3.45 6.08
CA GLY A 7 -16.32 -3.94 4.77
C GLY A 7 -17.43 -4.43 3.84
N GLN A 8 -18.71 -4.29 4.21
CA GLN A 8 -19.83 -4.67 3.35
C GLN A 8 -20.15 -3.57 2.33
N SER A 9 -20.54 -3.98 1.12
CA SER A 9 -20.96 -3.08 0.04
C SER A 9 -22.45 -3.18 -0.20
N PHE A 10 -23.08 -2.05 -0.52
CA PHE A 10 -24.52 -1.98 -0.78
C PHE A 10 -24.82 -1.18 -2.04
N THR A 11 -25.82 -1.64 -2.78
CA THR A 11 -26.42 -0.87 -3.88
C THR A 11 -27.48 0.08 -3.31
N VAL A 12 -27.39 1.36 -3.67
CA VAL A 12 -28.39 2.36 -3.29
C VAL A 12 -29.38 2.52 -4.44
N THR A 13 -30.66 2.32 -4.16
CA THR A 13 -31.74 2.46 -5.15
C THR A 13 -32.74 3.55 -4.74
N ARG A 14 -33.37 4.18 -5.74
CA ARG A 14 -34.55 5.03 -5.61
C ARG A 14 -35.59 4.55 -6.62
N ASP A 15 -36.79 4.23 -6.15
CA ASP A 15 -37.90 3.74 -7.00
C ASP A 15 -37.51 2.51 -7.85
N GLY A 16 -36.69 1.61 -7.27
CA GLY A 16 -36.19 0.41 -7.95
C GLY A 16 -35.03 0.65 -8.92
N HIS A 17 -34.66 1.91 -9.18
CA HIS A 17 -33.52 2.28 -10.02
C HIS A 17 -32.26 2.46 -9.17
N GLN A 18 -31.13 1.89 -9.59
CA GLN A 18 -29.83 2.11 -8.94
C GLN A 18 -29.38 3.57 -9.10
N ILE A 19 -29.12 4.25 -7.99
CA ILE A 19 -28.65 5.64 -7.99
C ILE A 19 -27.22 5.77 -7.46
N GLY A 20 -26.67 4.70 -6.91
CA GLY A 20 -25.29 4.69 -6.44
C GLY A 20 -24.92 3.41 -5.71
N GLU A 21 -23.74 3.44 -5.11
CA GLU A 21 -23.20 2.37 -4.30
C GLU A 21 -22.59 2.96 -3.04
N LEU A 22 -22.75 2.25 -1.93
CA LEU A 22 -22.08 2.53 -0.68
C LEU A 22 -21.03 1.44 -0.47
N ILE A 23 -19.78 1.79 -0.80
CA ILE A 23 -18.63 0.90 -0.71
C ILE A 23 -17.69 1.34 0.42
N PRO A 24 -17.07 0.41 1.14
CA PRO A 24 -16.05 0.73 2.13
C PRO A 24 -14.85 1.41 1.47
N LEU A 25 -14.39 2.50 2.06
CA LEU A 25 -13.14 3.12 1.62
C LEU A 25 -11.96 2.20 1.99
N LYS A 26 -11.23 1.76 0.97
CA LYS A 26 -9.99 0.98 1.18
C LYS A 26 -8.97 1.86 1.88
N ARG A 27 -8.78 1.67 3.20
CA ARG A 27 -7.63 2.24 3.89
C ARG A 27 -6.38 1.62 3.27
N ARG A 28 -5.49 2.44 2.71
CA ARG A 28 -4.14 1.98 2.33
C ARG A 28 -3.53 1.37 3.60
N ARG A 29 -3.31 0.05 3.57
CA ARG A 29 -2.60 -0.64 4.65
C ARG A 29 -1.21 -0.02 4.75
N ARG A 30 -1.02 0.84 5.76
CA ARG A 30 0.29 1.43 6.06
C ARG A 30 1.25 0.38 6.66
N PHE A 31 0.66 -0.70 7.19
CA PHE A 31 1.37 -1.87 7.72
C PHE A 31 0.82 -3.13 7.07
N VAL A 32 1.72 -3.96 6.55
CA VAL A 32 1.41 -5.26 5.95
C VAL A 32 1.88 -6.34 6.92
N PRO A 33 1.02 -7.30 7.33
CA PRO A 33 1.45 -8.44 8.13
C PRO A 33 2.58 -9.21 7.42
N ARG A 34 3.54 -9.72 8.19
CA ARG A 34 4.70 -10.47 7.65
C ARG A 34 4.28 -11.60 6.71
N ALA A 35 3.23 -12.35 7.06
CA ALA A 35 2.74 -13.47 6.25
C ALA A 35 2.19 -13.01 4.89
N GLU A 36 1.47 -11.87 4.87
CA GLU A 36 0.92 -11.32 3.63
C GLU A 36 2.00 -10.71 2.75
N PHE A 37 2.98 -10.01 3.35
CA PHE A 37 4.15 -9.54 2.62
C PHE A 37 4.88 -10.70 1.94
N ALA A 38 5.16 -11.78 2.67
CA ALA A 38 5.80 -12.96 2.12
C ALA A 38 4.98 -13.61 1.00
N ALA A 39 3.65 -13.71 1.16
CA ALA A 39 2.76 -14.25 0.14
C ALA A 39 2.76 -13.40 -1.14
N MET A 40 2.69 -12.07 -1.01
CA MET A 40 2.72 -11.14 -2.15
C MET A 40 4.08 -11.12 -2.84
N SER A 41 5.17 -11.36 -2.12
CA SER A 41 6.54 -11.37 -2.66
C SER A 41 6.95 -12.72 -3.27
N GLN A 42 6.12 -13.76 -3.27
CA GLN A 42 6.51 -15.08 -3.80
C GLN A 42 6.94 -15.07 -5.28
N GLY A 43 6.37 -14.17 -6.09
CA GLY A 43 6.73 -14.01 -7.50
C GLY A 43 7.85 -13.00 -7.76
N ALA A 44 8.48 -12.45 -6.72
CA ALA A 44 9.56 -11.50 -6.89
C ALA A 44 10.81 -12.20 -7.47
N PRO A 45 11.58 -11.52 -8.35
CA PRO A 45 12.84 -12.05 -8.81
C PRO A 45 13.80 -12.23 -7.62
N ASP A 46 14.65 -13.26 -7.71
CA ASP A 46 15.74 -13.41 -6.76
C ASP A 46 16.76 -12.28 -6.99
N ILE A 47 17.22 -11.66 -5.90
CA ILE A 47 18.16 -10.55 -5.94
C ILE A 47 19.36 -10.83 -5.04
N SER A 48 20.55 -10.49 -5.52
CA SER A 48 21.76 -10.49 -4.69
C SER A 48 21.64 -9.39 -3.64
N LEU A 49 21.55 -9.78 -2.37
CA LEU A 49 21.49 -8.85 -1.25
C LEU A 49 22.75 -8.00 -1.12
N GLU A 50 23.90 -8.52 -1.53
CA GLU A 50 25.17 -7.79 -1.53
C GLU A 50 25.17 -6.70 -2.59
N THR A 51 24.79 -7.03 -3.82
CA THR A 51 24.69 -6.07 -4.92
C THR A 51 23.65 -4.99 -4.62
N PHE A 52 22.49 -5.41 -4.11
CA PHE A 52 21.44 -4.47 -3.70
C PHE A 52 21.94 -3.48 -2.63
N ARG A 53 22.71 -3.95 -1.63
CA ARG A 53 23.28 -3.06 -0.61
C ARG A 53 24.32 -2.10 -1.18
N ALA A 54 25.22 -2.59 -2.02
CA ALA A 54 26.22 -1.74 -2.67
C ALA A 54 25.55 -0.62 -3.51
N ASP A 55 24.48 -0.94 -4.24
CA ASP A 55 23.71 0.04 -5.02
C ASP A 55 23.01 1.07 -4.12
N GLN A 56 22.45 0.64 -2.99
CA GLN A 56 21.84 1.55 -2.01
C GLN A 56 22.89 2.49 -1.40
N ASP A 57 24.05 1.97 -0.99
CA ASP A 57 25.12 2.78 -0.41
C ASP A 57 25.68 3.79 -1.41
N ALA A 58 25.87 3.38 -2.67
CA ALA A 58 26.29 4.28 -3.74
C ALA A 58 25.27 5.39 -4.02
N THR A 59 23.97 5.08 -3.93
CA THR A 59 22.88 6.04 -4.13
C THR A 59 22.70 6.95 -2.92
N ALA A 60 22.79 6.43 -1.69
CA ALA A 60 22.64 7.21 -0.47
C ALA A 60 23.77 8.24 -0.28
N ALA A 61 24.94 7.99 -0.88
CA ALA A 61 26.03 8.95 -0.95
C ALA A 61 25.73 10.15 -1.88
N GLN A 62 24.67 10.07 -2.71
CA GLN A 62 24.15 11.22 -3.45
C GLN A 62 23.35 12.12 -2.50
N GLU A 63 24.09 12.92 -1.72
CA GLU A 63 23.69 14.11 -0.97
C GLU A 63 22.31 14.03 -0.30
N THR A 64 22.32 13.83 1.02
CA THR A 64 21.36 14.55 1.86
C THR A 64 21.71 16.03 1.71
N ASP A 65 21.13 16.70 0.71
CA ASP A 65 21.02 18.16 0.75
C ASP A 65 20.21 18.46 2.01
N ASP A 66 20.88 18.70 3.12
CA ASP A 66 20.26 19.13 4.35
C ASP A 66 19.92 20.62 4.18
N PRO A 67 18.64 20.97 3.94
CA PRO A 67 18.26 22.36 3.69
C PRO A 67 18.43 23.25 4.93
N TYR A 68 18.86 22.68 6.07
CA TYR A 68 19.11 23.36 7.34
C TYR A 68 20.55 23.26 7.83
N ALA A 69 21.49 22.72 7.05
CA ALA A 69 22.91 22.77 7.36
C ALA A 69 23.44 24.22 7.21
N ARG A 70 23.28 25.02 8.26
CA ARG A 70 23.82 26.38 8.39
C ARG A 70 24.48 26.58 9.74
#